data_AF-A0A1I7W1V5-F1
#
_entry.id   AF-A0A1I7W1V5-F1
#
_cell.length_a   1.000
_cell.length_b   1.000
_cell.length_c   1.000
_cell.angle_alpha   90.00
_cell.angle_beta   90.00
_cell.angle_gamma   90.00
#
_symmetry.space_group_name_H-M   'P 1'
#
loop_
_entity.id
_entity.type
_entity.pdbx_description
1 polymer ?
#
loop_
_entity_poly.entity_id
_entity_poly.type
_entity_poly.pdbx_seq_one_letter_code
_entity_poly.pdbx_strand_id
1 'polypeptide(L)'
;MTSATCGACTMVVTEMEIKIAELEENMRRKSYYQPSKTENQGIIDKGHLLRSEIQLSELLEAVCDKTSEWTAVVHPRTGKGIYARRATLKLKQVPEHLTIHQFGDACSDFLDAYEDRLIKFARRKHEEPVHQFCHETIKVCTAVDVTPMTDEESGKAQILSDEEKEKTVEKALDKLRRDAEEVDDEL
;
A
#
# COMPACT_ATOMS: atom_id res chain seq x y z
N MET A 1 -14.12 -9.24 0.01
CA MET A 1 -13.40 -8.78 1.22
C MET A 1 -11.94 -8.55 0.86
N THR A 2 -11.35 -7.47 1.35
CA THR A 2 -9.92 -7.17 1.29
C THR A 2 -9.14 -8.24 2.06
N SER A 3 -8.09 -8.81 1.46
CA SER A 3 -7.19 -9.71 2.20
C SER A 3 -6.23 -8.86 3.03
N ALA A 4 -6.31 -8.94 4.36
CA ALA A 4 -5.44 -8.21 5.26
C ALA A 4 -3.95 -8.57 5.04
N THR A 5 -3.65 -9.86 4.82
CA THR A 5 -2.30 -10.34 4.51
C THR A 5 -1.78 -9.79 3.18
N CYS A 6 -2.63 -9.70 2.15
CA CYS A 6 -2.22 -9.08 0.88
C CYS A 6 -1.96 -7.58 1.05
N GLY A 7 -2.82 -6.88 1.81
CA GLY A 7 -2.61 -5.48 2.16
C GLY A 7 -1.30 -5.24 2.91
N ALA A 8 -1.00 -6.08 3.90
CA ALA A 8 0.24 -6.04 4.67
C ALA A 8 1.45 -6.26 3.76
N CYS A 9 1.40 -7.26 2.87
CA CYS A 9 2.47 -7.50 1.90
C CYS A 9 2.72 -6.28 1.00
N THR A 10 1.66 -5.74 0.40
CA THR A 10 1.74 -4.57 -0.45
C THR A 10 2.32 -3.37 0.29
N MET A 11 1.89 -3.13 1.53
CA MET A 11 2.42 -2.04 2.35
C MET A 11 3.90 -2.22 2.65
N VAL A 12 4.28 -3.36 3.22
CA VAL A 12 5.65 -3.61 3.65
C VAL A 12 6.63 -3.50 2.47
N VAL A 13 6.31 -4.12 1.33
CA VAL A 13 7.14 -4.06 0.14
C VAL A 13 7.25 -2.63 -0.41
N THR A 14 6.14 -1.89 -0.42
CA THR A 14 6.12 -0.51 -0.93
C THR A 14 6.93 0.43 -0.02
N GLU A 15 6.70 0.40 1.29
CA GLU A 15 7.41 1.27 2.24
C GLU A 15 8.92 0.96 2.29
N MET A 16 9.30 -0.32 2.19
CA MET A 16 10.70 -0.72 2.11
C MET A 16 11.38 -0.15 0.85
N GLU A 17 10.75 -0.25 -0.32
CA GLU A 17 11.32 0.30 -1.57
C GLU A 17 11.37 1.84 -1.57
N ILE A 18 10.38 2.51 -0.96
CA ILE A 18 10.41 3.96 -0.72
C ILE A 18 11.63 4.33 0.14
N LYS A 19 11.85 3.62 1.25
CA LYS A 19 12.98 3.88 2.15
C LYS A 19 14.33 3.64 1.48
N ILE A 20 14.45 2.56 0.71
CA ILE A 20 15.66 2.29 -0.08
C ILE A 20 15.92 3.44 -1.05
N ALA A 21 14.89 3.92 -1.76
CA ALA A 21 15.03 5.05 -2.70
C ALA A 21 15.44 6.36 -2.00
N GLU A 22 14.86 6.66 -0.83
CA GLU A 22 15.26 7.82 -0.01
C GLU A 22 16.74 7.75 0.41
N LEU A 23 17.21 6.56 0.82
CA LEU A 23 18.60 6.34 1.18
C LEU A 23 19.54 6.46 -0.04
N GLU A 24 19.15 5.91 -1.19
CA GLU A 24 19.90 6.04 -2.45
C GLU A 24 20.07 7.51 -2.84
N GLU A 25 19.00 8.31 -2.73
CA GLU A 25 19.05 9.74 -3.02
C GLU A 25 19.94 10.50 -2.02
N ASN A 26 19.81 10.22 -0.72
CA ASN A 26 20.62 10.85 0.31
C ASN A 26 22.12 10.56 0.13
N MET A 27 22.48 9.33 -0.23
CA MET A 27 23.86 8.95 -0.54
C MET A 27 24.37 9.66 -1.79
N ARG A 28 23.55 9.76 -2.83
CA ARG A 28 23.88 10.50 -4.05
C ARG A 28 24.13 11.98 -3.76
N ARG A 29 23.27 12.63 -2.96
CA ARG A 29 23.46 14.02 -2.52
C ARG A 29 24.77 14.20 -1.76
N LYS A 30 25.07 13.37 -0.76
CA LYS A 30 26.34 13.42 0.01
C LYS A 30 27.56 13.28 -0.90
N SER A 31 27.48 12.43 -1.93
CA SER A 31 28.56 12.27 -2.91
C SER A 31 28.81 13.51 -3.77
N TYR A 32 27.80 14.33 -4.05
CA TYR A 32 27.97 15.57 -4.81
C TYR A 32 28.61 16.71 -3.99
N TYR A 33 28.35 16.77 -2.68
CA TYR A 33 28.89 17.81 -1.79
C TYR A 33 30.31 17.53 -1.28
N GLN A 34 30.83 16.32 -1.50
CA GLN A 34 32.19 15.93 -1.14
C GLN A 34 32.97 15.60 -2.42
N PRO A 35 33.53 16.60 -3.13
CA PRO A 35 34.42 16.35 -4.26
C PRO A 35 35.57 15.46 -3.77
N SER A 36 35.66 14.26 -4.34
CA SER A 36 36.64 13.24 -3.98
C SER A 36 38.05 13.82 -3.88
N LYS A 37 38.61 13.88 -2.68
CA LYS A 37 40.05 13.67 -2.51
C LYS A 37 40.26 12.16 -2.38
N THR A 38 41.36 11.71 -2.97
CA THR A 38 41.89 10.33 -3.03
C THR A 38 41.24 9.33 -3.98
N GLU A 39 41.98 9.17 -5.08
CA GLU A 39 42.15 8.00 -5.95
C GLU A 39 42.12 6.66 -5.19
N ASN A 40 41.43 5.66 -5.75
CA ASN A 40 41.45 4.24 -5.38
C ASN A 40 40.87 3.81 -4.01
N GLN A 41 39.62 4.18 -3.72
CA GLN A 41 38.74 3.27 -2.98
C GLN A 41 37.80 2.64 -3.98
N GLY A 42 37.92 1.31 -4.13
CA GLY A 42 37.16 0.51 -5.06
C GLY A 42 35.68 0.89 -5.03
N ILE A 43 35.08 0.91 -6.20
CA ILE A 43 33.64 1.05 -6.41
C ILE A 43 32.99 -0.18 -5.78
N ILE A 44 32.98 -0.27 -4.45
CA ILE A 44 32.04 -1.09 -3.73
C ILE A 44 30.72 -0.47 -4.13
N ASP A 45 29.97 -1.20 -4.93
CA ASP A 45 28.70 -0.78 -5.49
C ASP A 45 27.82 -0.28 -4.34
N LYS A 46 27.75 1.05 -4.15
CA LYS A 46 27.16 1.65 -2.94
C LYS A 46 25.68 1.31 -2.84
N GLY A 47 25.02 1.00 -3.96
CA GLY A 47 23.66 0.47 -3.99
C GLY A 47 23.54 -0.91 -3.33
N HIS A 48 24.59 -1.73 -3.42
CA HIS A 48 24.64 -3.07 -2.83
C HIS A 48 24.78 -3.05 -1.30
N LEU A 49 25.27 -1.93 -0.73
CA LEU A 49 25.34 -1.72 0.73
C LEU A 49 23.98 -1.30 1.31
N LEU A 50 23.20 -0.50 0.57
CA LEU A 50 21.86 -0.05 0.99
C LEU A 50 20.84 -1.19 1.00
N ARG A 51 21.11 -2.25 0.25
CA ARG A 51 20.33 -3.50 0.25
C ARG A 51 21.05 -4.63 0.99
N SER A 52 21.93 -4.28 1.94
CA SER A 52 22.52 -5.26 2.87
C SER A 52 21.45 -5.78 3.84
N GLU A 53 21.60 -7.03 4.27
CA GLU A 53 20.65 -7.70 5.16
C GLU A 53 20.36 -6.89 6.44
N ILE A 54 21.41 -6.39 7.09
CA ILE A 54 21.29 -5.56 8.31
C ILE A 54 20.45 -4.31 8.05
N GLN A 55 20.73 -3.59 6.96
CA GLN A 55 19.94 -2.39 6.61
C GLN A 55 18.48 -2.73 6.30
N LEU A 56 18.24 -3.84 5.60
CA LEU A 56 16.87 -4.26 5.29
C LEU A 56 16.11 -4.66 6.56
N SER A 57 16.72 -5.39 7.49
CA SER A 57 16.11 -5.72 8.78
C SER A 57 15.77 -4.46 9.58
N GLU A 58 16.70 -3.49 9.68
CA GLU A 58 16.44 -2.20 10.36
C GLU A 58 15.26 -1.44 9.75
N LEU A 59 15.09 -1.49 8.42
CA LEU A 59 13.95 -0.87 7.75
C LEU A 59 12.63 -1.57 8.09
N LEU A 60 12.64 -2.90 8.22
CA LEU A 60 11.45 -3.70 8.51
C LEU A 60 10.98 -3.51 9.97
N GLU A 61 11.87 -3.27 10.93
CA GLU A 61 11.51 -3.03 12.33
C GLU A 61 10.51 -1.88 12.51
N ALA A 62 10.63 -0.81 11.70
CA ALA A 62 9.78 0.38 11.79
C ALA A 62 8.67 0.44 10.72
N VAL A 63 8.55 -0.58 9.86
CA VAL A 63 7.64 -0.51 8.70
C VAL A 63 6.17 -0.57 9.14
N CYS A 64 5.85 -1.34 10.18
CA CYS A 64 4.47 -1.47 10.66
C CYS A 64 3.96 -0.21 11.37
N ASP A 65 4.84 0.69 11.82
CA ASP A 65 4.43 2.02 12.33
C ASP A 65 3.79 2.88 11.24
N LYS A 66 4.04 2.56 9.96
CA LYS A 66 3.47 3.23 8.79
C LYS A 66 2.06 2.80 8.45
N THR A 67 1.49 1.83 9.17
CA THR A 67 0.10 1.38 8.98
C THR A 67 -0.92 2.51 9.03
N SER A 68 -0.65 3.54 9.86
CA SER A 68 -1.46 4.75 9.87
C SER A 68 -1.45 5.46 8.51
N GLU A 69 -0.34 5.52 7.78
CA GLU A 69 -0.29 6.17 6.47
C GLU A 69 -1.07 5.43 5.35
N TRP A 70 -1.71 4.31 5.66
CA TRP A 70 -2.44 3.47 4.71
C TRP A 70 -3.94 3.42 5.00
N THR A 71 -4.73 3.19 3.97
CA THR A 71 -6.19 3.11 4.08
C THR A 71 -6.78 2.13 3.06
N ALA A 72 -7.95 1.58 3.36
CA ALA A 72 -8.68 0.72 2.45
C ALA A 72 -9.43 1.58 1.42
N VAL A 73 -9.27 1.26 0.14
CA VAL A 73 -9.94 1.92 -0.99
C VAL A 73 -10.51 0.89 -1.94
N VAL A 74 -11.40 1.32 -2.85
CA VAL A 74 -11.86 0.48 -3.96
C VAL A 74 -11.03 0.81 -5.19
N HIS A 75 -10.36 -0.18 -5.76
CA HIS A 75 -9.59 -0.01 -6.99
C HIS A 75 -10.56 0.33 -8.15
N PRO A 76 -10.37 1.44 -8.89
CA PRO A 76 -11.37 1.93 -9.85
C PRO A 76 -11.54 1.03 -11.09
N ARG A 77 -10.47 0.43 -11.64
CA ARG A 77 -10.58 -0.55 -12.74
C ARG A 77 -11.18 -1.89 -12.32
N THR A 78 -10.81 -2.41 -11.16
CA THR A 78 -11.14 -3.80 -10.79
C THR A 78 -12.36 -3.90 -9.88
N GLY A 79 -12.80 -2.80 -9.27
CA GLY A 79 -13.88 -2.75 -8.29
C GLY A 79 -13.58 -3.47 -6.98
N LYS A 80 -12.35 -3.95 -6.79
CA LYS A 80 -11.94 -4.70 -5.60
C LYS A 80 -11.46 -3.76 -4.51
N GLY A 81 -11.82 -4.05 -3.26
CA GLY A 81 -11.21 -3.39 -2.12
C GLY A 81 -9.74 -3.76 -2.00
N ILE A 82 -8.86 -2.76 -1.89
CA ILE A 82 -7.41 -2.88 -1.71
C ILE A 82 -6.92 -1.92 -0.62
N TYR A 83 -5.69 -2.10 -0.16
CA TYR A 83 -5.02 -1.11 0.70
C TYR A 83 -4.10 -0.23 -0.15
N ALA A 84 -4.14 1.08 0.09
CA ALA A 84 -3.31 2.04 -0.61
C ALA A 84 -2.81 3.13 0.35
N ARG A 85 -1.63 3.65 0.06
CA ARG A 85 -0.99 4.72 0.82
C ARG A 85 -1.76 6.02 0.66
N ARG A 86 -2.11 6.70 1.76
CA ARG A 86 -2.88 7.95 1.75
C ARG A 86 -2.25 9.02 0.86
N ALA A 87 -0.92 9.13 0.87
CA ALA A 87 -0.19 10.12 0.08
C ALA A 87 -0.27 9.90 -1.44
N THR A 88 -0.52 8.68 -1.92
CA THR A 88 -0.66 8.39 -3.35
C THR A 88 -2.09 8.60 -3.83
N LEU A 89 -3.04 8.72 -2.92
CA LEU A 89 -4.45 8.89 -3.22
C LEU A 89 -4.75 10.41 -3.27
N LYS A 90 -5.25 10.91 -4.40
CA LYS A 90 -5.68 12.32 -4.55
C LYS A 90 -7.04 12.54 -3.88
N LEU A 91 -7.14 12.26 -2.58
CA LEU A 91 -8.40 12.28 -1.83
C LEU A 91 -8.62 13.63 -1.19
N LYS A 92 -9.86 14.14 -1.26
CA LYS A 92 -10.26 15.34 -0.54
C LYS A 92 -10.47 15.05 0.96
N GLN A 93 -10.96 13.85 1.30
CA GLN A 93 -11.11 13.36 2.67
C GLN A 93 -10.96 11.82 2.68
N VAL A 94 -10.23 11.29 3.66
CA VAL A 94 -10.13 9.84 3.91
C VAL A 94 -11.00 9.54 5.13
N PRO A 95 -12.05 8.71 5.03
CA PRO A 95 -12.79 8.29 6.21
C PRO A 95 -11.83 7.55 7.16
N GLU A 96 -11.63 8.11 8.34
CA GLU A 96 -10.78 7.53 9.38
C GLU A 96 -11.56 6.45 10.12
N HIS A 97 -11.81 5.29 9.49
CA HIS A 97 -12.56 4.25 10.19
C HIS A 97 -11.95 2.85 10.11
N LEU A 98 -11.58 2.41 11.32
CA LEU A 98 -11.66 1.05 11.89
C LEU A 98 -10.66 -0.02 11.46
N THR A 99 -9.79 0.21 10.48
CA THR A 99 -8.84 -0.83 10.04
C THR A 99 -7.39 -0.64 10.52
N ILE A 100 -7.02 0.44 11.21
CA ILE A 100 -5.60 0.71 11.55
C ILE A 100 -5.02 -0.37 12.48
N HIS A 101 -5.69 -0.71 13.58
CA HIS A 101 -5.19 -1.72 14.52
C HIS A 101 -5.14 -3.13 13.91
N GLN A 102 -6.23 -3.55 13.24
CA GLN A 102 -6.28 -4.84 12.55
C GLN A 102 -5.23 -4.94 11.43
N PHE A 103 -4.87 -3.81 10.83
CA PHE A 103 -3.82 -3.74 9.81
C PHE A 103 -2.42 -3.73 10.41
N GLY A 104 -2.24 -3.16 11.60
CA GLY A 104 -1.05 -3.29 12.43
C GLY A 104 -0.73 -4.74 12.74
N ASP A 105 -1.69 -5.47 13.31
CA ASP A 105 -1.52 -6.88 13.64
C ASP A 105 -1.20 -7.72 12.39
N ALA A 106 -1.92 -7.48 11.28
CA ALA A 106 -1.64 -8.15 10.01
C ALA A 106 -0.25 -7.85 9.43
N CYS A 107 0.32 -6.67 9.73
CA CYS A 107 1.68 -6.33 9.34
C CYS A 107 2.72 -7.12 10.15
N SER A 108 2.55 -7.16 11.47
CA SER A 108 3.42 -7.95 12.36
C SER A 108 3.36 -9.43 12.00
N ASP A 109 2.16 -10.01 11.86
CA ASP A 109 1.97 -11.41 11.45
C ASP A 109 2.63 -11.71 10.08
N PHE A 110 2.61 -10.74 9.17
CA PHE A 110 3.25 -10.88 7.87
C PHE A 110 4.78 -10.89 7.98
N LEU A 111 5.38 -9.98 8.75
CA LEU A 111 6.82 -9.95 8.94
C LEU A 111 7.31 -11.24 9.62
N ASP A 112 6.64 -11.66 10.69
CA ASP A 112 6.95 -12.91 11.41
C ASP A 112 6.98 -14.13 10.46
N ALA A 113 6.11 -14.16 9.45
CA ALA A 113 6.02 -15.26 8.50
C ALA A 113 6.96 -15.15 7.29
N TYR A 114 7.30 -13.93 6.84
CA TYR A 114 7.91 -13.70 5.52
C TYR A 114 9.18 -12.84 5.52
N GLU A 115 9.65 -12.32 6.66
CA GLU A 115 10.80 -11.43 6.76
C GLU A 115 12.04 -11.95 6.01
N ASP A 116 12.52 -13.16 6.31
CA ASP A 116 13.71 -13.74 5.66
C ASP A 116 13.60 -13.79 4.14
N ARG A 117 12.40 -14.13 3.64
CA ARG A 117 12.15 -14.23 2.20
C ARG A 117 12.10 -12.85 1.57
N LEU A 118 11.51 -11.89 2.27
CA LEU A 118 11.42 -10.50 1.85
C LEU A 118 12.82 -9.86 1.78
N ILE A 119 13.64 -10.02 2.82
CA ILE A 119 15.03 -9.57 2.83
C ILE A 119 15.78 -10.14 1.64
N LYS A 120 15.70 -11.46 1.43
CA LYS A 120 16.39 -12.12 0.30
C LYS A 120 15.93 -11.58 -1.05
N PHE A 121 14.63 -11.31 -1.20
CA PHE A 121 14.07 -10.70 -2.40
C PHE A 121 14.60 -9.27 -2.60
N ALA A 122 14.59 -8.45 -1.54
CA ALA A 122 14.95 -7.04 -1.54
C ALA A 122 16.44 -6.77 -1.78
N ARG A 123 17.30 -7.78 -1.70
CA ARG A 123 18.73 -7.67 -2.04
C ARG A 123 19.00 -7.24 -3.48
N ARG A 124 18.00 -7.35 -4.36
CA ARG A 124 18.06 -6.89 -5.75
C ARG A 124 16.94 -5.91 -6.01
N LYS A 125 17.17 -4.98 -6.94
CA LYS A 125 16.13 -4.06 -7.41
C LYS A 125 15.19 -4.77 -8.36
N HIS A 126 13.89 -4.53 -8.19
CA HIS A 126 12.84 -5.09 -9.03
C HIS A 126 12.00 -3.97 -9.63
N GLU A 127 11.47 -4.19 -10.83
CA GLU A 127 10.63 -3.21 -11.54
C GLU A 127 9.23 -3.11 -10.92
N GLU A 128 8.61 -4.27 -10.63
CA GLU A 128 7.30 -4.37 -10.00
C GLU A 128 7.39 -5.18 -8.69
N PRO A 129 8.01 -4.63 -7.64
CA PRO A 129 8.37 -5.38 -6.44
C PRO A 129 7.16 -6.00 -5.74
N VAL A 130 6.03 -5.28 -5.69
CA VAL A 130 4.77 -5.77 -5.09
C VAL A 130 4.20 -6.94 -5.89
N HIS A 131 4.14 -6.84 -7.22
CA HIS A 131 3.63 -7.92 -8.07
C HIS A 131 4.51 -9.17 -7.94
N GLN A 132 5.83 -9.00 -8.11
CA GLN A 132 6.78 -10.11 -8.08
C GLN A 132 6.85 -10.79 -6.71
N PHE A 133 6.80 -10.04 -5.61
CA PHE A 133 6.85 -10.65 -4.28
C PHE A 133 5.49 -11.19 -3.85
N CYS A 134 4.48 -10.33 -3.74
CA CYS A 134 3.21 -10.65 -3.09
C CYS A 134 2.34 -11.60 -3.93
N HIS A 135 2.37 -11.48 -5.26
CA HIS A 135 1.60 -12.35 -6.15
C HIS A 135 2.42 -13.57 -6.60
N GLU A 136 3.60 -13.37 -7.20
CA GLU A 136 4.34 -14.47 -7.83
C GLU A 136 5.10 -15.34 -6.82
N THR A 137 5.83 -14.69 -5.89
CA THR A 137 6.74 -15.39 -4.97
C THR A 137 6.02 -16.08 -3.82
N ILE A 138 5.19 -15.34 -3.08
CA ILE A 138 4.52 -15.87 -1.87
C ILE A 138 3.02 -16.15 -2.04
N LYS A 139 2.42 -15.71 -3.15
CA LYS A 139 1.03 -16.02 -3.53
C LYS A 139 -0.03 -15.62 -2.50
N VAL A 140 0.21 -14.57 -1.73
CA VAL A 140 -0.77 -14.01 -0.77
C VAL A 140 -1.74 -13.04 -1.44
N CYS A 141 -1.35 -12.50 -2.61
CA CYS A 141 -2.17 -11.63 -3.44
C CYS A 141 -2.57 -12.31 -4.76
N THR A 142 -3.71 -11.91 -5.31
CA THR A 142 -4.09 -12.22 -6.70
C THR A 142 -3.55 -11.14 -7.65
N ALA A 143 -3.47 -11.43 -8.95
CA ALA A 143 -3.04 -10.43 -9.96
C ALA A 143 -3.89 -9.14 -9.93
N VAL A 144 -5.17 -9.27 -9.56
CA VAL A 144 -6.12 -8.15 -9.43
C VAL A 144 -5.77 -7.26 -8.23
N ASP A 145 -5.20 -7.81 -7.16
CA ASP A 145 -4.84 -7.05 -5.95
C ASP A 145 -3.60 -6.16 -6.15
N VAL A 146 -2.69 -6.61 -7.01
CA VAL A 146 -1.39 -5.96 -7.26
C VAL A 146 -1.38 -5.17 -8.57
N THR A 147 -2.56 -4.95 -9.15
CA THR A 147 -2.68 -4.12 -10.35
C THR A 147 -2.30 -2.67 -10.01
N PRO A 148 -1.36 -2.05 -10.74
CA PRO A 148 -0.97 -0.66 -10.48
C PRO A 148 -2.16 0.28 -10.73
N MET A 149 -2.37 1.23 -9.81
CA MET A 149 -3.28 2.36 -10.05
C MET A 149 -2.51 3.51 -10.71
N THR A 150 -3.02 4.04 -11.81
CA THR A 150 -2.44 5.25 -12.41
C THR A 150 -2.81 6.53 -11.63
N ASP A 151 -2.10 7.62 -11.88
CA ASP A 151 -2.37 8.93 -11.25
C ASP A 151 -3.77 9.50 -11.56
N GLU A 152 -4.36 9.10 -12.68
CA GLU A 152 -5.74 9.44 -13.05
C GLU A 152 -6.74 8.60 -12.26
N GLU A 153 -6.39 7.34 -12.00
CA GLU A 153 -7.21 6.40 -11.24
C GLU A 153 -7.19 6.66 -9.75
N SER A 154 -6.04 7.05 -9.19
CA SER A 154 -5.93 7.53 -7.82
C SER A 154 -6.91 8.67 -7.53
N GLY A 155 -7.15 9.57 -8.49
CA GLY A 155 -8.17 10.61 -8.39
C GLY A 155 -9.61 10.12 -8.56
N LYS A 156 -9.81 9.00 -9.26
CA LYS A 156 -11.11 8.34 -9.47
C LYS A 156 -11.48 7.33 -8.38
N ALA A 157 -10.53 6.93 -7.53
CA ALA A 157 -10.74 5.97 -6.43
C ALA A 157 -11.78 6.43 -5.39
N GLN A 158 -12.32 7.65 -5.53
CA GLN A 158 -13.47 8.15 -4.77
C GLN A 158 -14.65 8.67 -5.61
N ILE A 159 -14.69 8.52 -6.94
CA ILE A 159 -15.85 8.95 -7.73
C ILE A 159 -16.87 7.81 -7.87
N LEU A 160 -17.47 7.44 -6.74
CA LEU A 160 -18.93 7.56 -6.70
C LEU A 160 -19.10 8.87 -5.96
N SER A 161 -19.47 9.94 -6.68
CA SER A 161 -19.59 11.25 -6.08
C SER A 161 -20.45 11.15 -4.82
N ASP A 162 -20.15 11.94 -3.79
CA ASP A 162 -20.99 11.95 -2.59
C ASP A 162 -22.47 12.16 -2.96
N GLU A 163 -22.74 12.86 -4.07
CA GLU A 163 -24.05 13.04 -4.70
C GLU A 163 -24.67 11.74 -5.27
N GLU A 164 -23.91 10.83 -5.88
CA GLU A 164 -24.39 9.54 -6.38
C GLU A 164 -24.64 8.55 -5.22
N LYS A 165 -23.82 8.59 -4.17
CA LYS A 165 -24.05 7.80 -2.95
C LYS A 165 -25.27 8.31 -2.19
N GLU A 166 -25.42 9.62 -2.05
CA GLU A 166 -26.57 10.27 -1.41
C GLU A 166 -27.86 9.96 -2.19
N LYS A 167 -27.85 10.07 -3.53
CA LYS A 167 -28.98 9.64 -4.38
C LYS A 167 -29.32 8.15 -4.25
N THR A 168 -28.31 7.29 -4.09
CA THR A 168 -28.53 5.84 -3.93
C THR A 168 -29.14 5.51 -2.57
N VAL A 169 -28.68 6.18 -1.51
CA VAL A 169 -29.20 6.05 -0.14
C VAL A 169 -30.61 6.63 -0.04
N GLU A 170 -30.85 7.80 -0.61
CA GLU A 170 -32.17 8.45 -0.66
C GLU A 170 -33.19 7.59 -1.42
N LYS A 171 -32.79 7.05 -2.57
CA LYS A 171 -33.65 6.13 -3.35
C LYS A 171 -33.94 4.81 -2.62
N ALA A 172 -33.00 4.31 -1.81
CA ALA A 172 -33.21 3.13 -0.98
C ALA A 172 -34.15 3.42 0.20
N LEU A 173 -34.03 4.59 0.83
CA LEU A 173 -34.91 5.05 1.91
C LEU A 173 -36.35 5.30 1.43
N ASP A 174 -36.53 5.92 0.26
CA ASP A 174 -37.84 6.14 -0.37
C ASP A 174 -38.53 4.84 -0.81
N LYS A 175 -37.73 3.80 -1.12
CA LYS A 175 -38.28 2.48 -1.39
C LYS A 175 -38.79 1.83 -0.11
N LEU A 176 -38.00 1.87 0.96
CA LEU A 176 -38.39 1.32 2.27
C LEU A 176 -39.60 2.03 2.88
N ARG A 177 -39.78 3.33 2.64
CA ARG A 177 -40.98 4.06 3.08
C ARG A 177 -42.24 3.63 2.33
N ARG A 178 -42.17 3.47 1.01
CA ARG A 178 -43.30 2.97 0.20
C ARG A 178 -43.66 1.53 0.55
N ASP A 179 -42.66 0.68 0.73
CA ASP A 179 -42.85 -0.72 1.12
C ASP A 179 -43.45 -0.83 2.55
N ALA A 180 -43.29 0.20 3.40
CA ALA A 180 -43.91 0.25 4.73
C ALA A 180 -45.36 0.79 4.69
N GLU A 181 -45.66 1.72 3.80
CA GLU A 181 -47.01 2.28 3.60
C GLU A 181 -47.96 1.29 2.92
N GLU A 182 -47.47 0.39 2.06
CA GLU A 182 -48.27 -0.69 1.46
C GLU A 182 -48.69 -1.80 2.45
N VAL A 183 -48.06 -1.87 3.65
CA VAL A 183 -48.36 -2.89 4.66
C VAL A 183 -49.49 -2.45 5.62
N ASP A 184 -49.78 -1.16 5.71
CA ASP A 184 -50.87 -0.63 6.56
C ASP A 184 -52.25 -0.60 5.88
N ASP A 185 -52.34 -0.84 4.56
CA ASP A 185 -53.62 -0.86 3.80
C ASP A 185 -54.23 -2.27 3.61
N GLU A 186 -53.58 -3.34 4.12
CA GLU A 186 -54.08 -4.72 4.08
C GLU A 186 -54.50 -5.31 5.46
N LEU A 187 -54.76 -4.47 6.48
CA LEU A 187 -55.19 -4.90 7.83
C LEU A 187 -56.61 -4.45 8.21
#